data_AF-A0A1V5IUC3-F1
#
_entry.id   AF-A0A1V5IUC3-F1
#
_cell.length_a   1.000
_cell.length_b   1.000
_cell.length_c   1.000
_cell.angle_alpha   90.00
_cell.angle_beta   90.00
_cell.angle_gamma   90.00
#
_symmetry.space_group_name_H-M   'P 1'
#
loop_
_entity.id
_entity.type
_entity.pdbx_description
1 polymer ?
#
loop_
_entity_poly.entity_id
_entity_poly.type
_entity_poly.pdbx_seq_one_letter_code
_entity_poly.pdbx_strand_id
1 'polypeptide(L)'
;MFHKNCSGDFILEALPGWKIEDERNEVTYYRQPVSGSFPILFYGNGVRAEVNHEPVSAGIIAPTVAYIVGCAAPNASTHPPLRNIK
;
A
#
# COMPACT_ATOMS: atom_id res chain seq x y z
N MET A 1 -8.12 4.75 3.12
CA MET A 1 -7.57 5.74 4.07
C MET A 1 -8.44 6.99 4.00
N PHE A 2 -8.82 7.54 5.15
CA PHE A 2 -9.60 8.77 5.24
C PHE A 2 -8.69 10.00 5.14
N HIS A 3 -9.11 11.02 4.41
CA HIS A 3 -8.45 12.32 4.36
C HIS A 3 -9.45 13.42 4.71
N LYS A 4 -9.20 14.16 5.80
CA LYS A 4 -10.15 15.13 6.36
C LYS A 4 -10.72 16.12 5.34
N ASN A 5 -9.91 16.56 4.38
CA ASN A 5 -10.30 17.60 3.43
C ASN A 5 -10.95 17.04 2.15
N CYS A 6 -10.93 15.72 1.93
CA CYS A 6 -11.33 15.11 0.65
C CYS A 6 -12.27 13.90 0.83
N SER A 7 -12.44 13.40 2.04
CA SER A 7 -13.37 12.32 2.37
C SER A 7 -14.68 12.92 2.91
N GLY A 8 -15.80 12.26 2.61
CA GLY A 8 -17.12 12.66 3.12
C GLY A 8 -17.35 12.27 4.57
N ASP A 9 -18.54 12.59 5.09
CA ASP A 9 -18.91 12.36 6.49
C ASP A 9 -19.13 10.88 6.84
N PHE A 10 -19.56 10.08 5.85
CA PHE A 10 -19.80 8.66 6.01
C PHE A 10 -18.94 7.85 5.05
N ILE A 11 -18.30 6.81 5.57
CA ILE A 11 -17.66 5.75 4.79
C ILE A 11 -18.52 4.51 4.96
N LEU A 12 -19.09 4.03 3.85
CA LEU A 12 -19.87 2.80 3.82
C LEU A 12 -18.98 1.68 3.28
N GLU A 13 -18.85 0.59 4.03
CA GLU A 13 -18.08 -0.59 3.63
C GLU A 13 -19.02 -1.78 3.43
N ALA A 14 -19.05 -2.32 2.21
CA ALA A 14 -19.79 -3.54 1.91
C ALA A 14 -19.05 -4.78 2.46
N LEU A 15 -19.81 -5.83 2.79
CA LEU A 15 -19.24 -7.12 3.17
C LEU A 15 -18.50 -7.78 1.98
N PRO A 16 -17.52 -8.66 2.24
CA PRO A 16 -16.82 -9.38 1.16
C PRO A 16 -17.81 -10.10 0.23
N GLY A 17 -17.58 -10.01 -1.08
CA GLY A 17 -18.42 -10.64 -2.10
C GLY A 17 -19.70 -9.87 -2.47
N TRP A 18 -20.02 -8.80 -1.74
CA TRP A 18 -21.11 -7.89 -2.11
C TRP A 18 -20.62 -6.83 -3.10
N LYS A 19 -21.50 -6.45 -4.03
CA LYS A 19 -21.32 -5.35 -4.98
C LYS A 19 -22.36 -4.26 -4.67
N ILE A 20 -21.96 -3.01 -4.74
CA ILE A 20 -22.88 -1.87 -4.65
C ILE A 20 -23.14 -1.41 -6.09
N GLU A 21 -24.39 -1.48 -6.52
CA GLU A 21 -24.79 -1.06 -7.87
C GLU A 21 -25.54 0.26 -7.79
N ASP A 22 -25.13 1.21 -8.61
CA ASP A 22 -25.91 2.42 -8.88
C ASP A 22 -26.65 2.23 -10.19
N GLU A 23 -27.94 1.89 -10.08
CA GLU A 23 -28.84 1.61 -11.22
C GLU A 23 -28.98 2.79 -12.17
N ARG A 24 -28.73 4.02 -11.70
CA ARG A 24 -28.94 5.24 -12.50
C ARG A 24 -27.72 5.63 -13.33
N ASN A 25 -26.53 5.26 -12.87
CA ASN A 25 -25.25 5.65 -13.49
C ASN A 25 -24.50 4.45 -14.11
N GLU A 26 -25.06 3.24 -14.04
CA GLU A 26 -24.43 1.99 -14.48
C GLU A 26 -23.05 1.72 -13.83
N VAL A 27 -22.80 2.32 -12.67
CA VAL A 27 -21.54 2.14 -11.93
C VAL A 27 -21.71 1.01 -10.93
N THR A 28 -20.86 -0.01 -11.05
CA THR A 28 -20.74 -1.07 -10.05
C THR A 28 -19.49 -0.87 -9.21
N TYR A 29 -19.68 -0.62 -7.93
CA TYR A 29 -18.59 -0.56 -6.97
C TYR A 29 -18.34 -1.95 -6.42
N TYR A 30 -17.18 -2.51 -6.78
CA TYR A 30 -16.68 -3.75 -6.21
C TYR A 30 -15.84 -3.44 -4.99
N ARG A 31 -16.06 -4.17 -3.89
CA ARG A 31 -15.04 -4.30 -2.87
C ARG A 31 -13.92 -5.19 -3.43
N GLN A 32 -12.96 -4.60 -4.13
CA GLN A 32 -11.65 -5.23 -4.21
C GLN A 32 -11.10 -5.25 -2.78
N PRO A 33 -10.51 -6.35 -2.30
CA PRO A 33 -9.80 -6.30 -1.03
C PRO A 33 -8.73 -5.21 -1.16
N VAL A 34 -8.91 -4.12 -0.44
CA VAL A 34 -7.96 -2.98 -0.38
C VAL A 34 -6.58 -3.45 0.12
N SER A 35 -6.51 -4.68 0.62
CA SER A 35 -5.33 -5.38 1.11
C SER A 35 -5.20 -6.75 0.43
N GLY A 36 -5.18 -6.80 -0.90
CA GLY A 36 -4.69 -8.00 -1.58
C GLY A 36 -3.23 -8.23 -1.18
N SER A 37 -2.89 -9.39 -0.64
CA SER A 37 -1.50 -9.77 -0.42
C SER A 37 -0.82 -9.84 -1.79
N PHE A 38 0.09 -8.91 -2.06
CA PHE A 38 0.89 -8.90 -3.28
C PHE A 38 2.37 -8.97 -2.90
N PRO A 39 3.21 -9.64 -3.70
CA PRO A 39 4.63 -9.73 -3.43
C PRO A 39 5.31 -8.38 -3.68
N ILE A 40 6.22 -7.99 -2.78
CA ILE A 40 7.15 -6.89 -2.97
C ILE A 40 8.52 -7.48 -3.31
N LEU A 41 9.12 -7.07 -4.43
CA LEU A 41 10.43 -7.56 -4.87
C LEU A 41 11.44 -6.41 -4.92
N PHE A 42 12.55 -6.57 -4.20
CA PHE A 42 13.74 -5.74 -4.35
C PHE A 42 14.84 -6.56 -5.01
N TYR A 43 15.45 -6.01 -6.05
CA TYR A 43 16.50 -6.68 -6.82
C TYR A 43 17.53 -5.65 -7.29
N GLY A 44 18.82 -5.97 -7.13
CA GLY A 44 19.90 -5.10 -7.57
C GLY A 44 21.21 -5.35 -6.84
N ASN A 45 22.20 -4.50 -7.13
CA ASN A 45 23.53 -4.61 -6.55
C ASN A 45 23.51 -4.40 -5.03
N GLY A 46 24.10 -5.34 -4.29
CA GLY A 46 24.16 -5.31 -2.82
C GLY A 46 22.85 -5.67 -2.14
N VAL A 47 21.77 -6.00 -2.86
CA VAL A 47 20.55 -6.51 -2.22
C VAL A 47 20.77 -7.96 -1.79
N ARG A 48 20.54 -8.25 -0.51
CA ARG A 48 20.66 -9.60 0.03
C ARG A 48 19.60 -10.51 -0.58
N ALA A 49 20.02 -11.69 -1.04
CA ALA A 49 19.09 -12.72 -1.50
C ALA A 49 18.41 -13.39 -0.30
N GLU A 50 17.19 -12.95 0.02
CA GLU A 50 16.36 -13.51 1.07
C GLU A 50 14.87 -13.39 0.74
N VAL A 51 14.06 -14.24 1.38
CA VAL A 51 12.60 -14.15 1.35
C VAL A 51 12.13 -13.82 2.75
N ASN A 52 11.53 -12.64 2.92
CA ASN A 52 10.87 -12.26 4.17
C ASN A 52 9.37 -12.55 4.06
N HIS A 53 8.86 -13.37 4.98
CA HIS A 53 7.44 -13.73 5.06
C HIS A 53 6.64 -12.81 6.01
N GLU A 54 7.30 -11.86 6.68
CA GLU A 54 6.63 -10.90 7.53
C GLU A 54 5.69 -10.01 6.69
N PRO A 55 4.45 -9.79 7.14
CA PRO A 55 3.52 -8.91 6.45
C PRO A 55 4.02 -7.46 6.56
N VAL A 56 4.26 -6.84 5.41
CA VAL A 56 4.71 -5.45 5.30
C VAL A 56 3.70 -4.60 4.53
N SER A 57 3.57 -3.33 4.91
CA SER A 57 2.73 -2.35 4.21
C SER A 57 3.43 -1.84 2.95
N ALA A 58 2.69 -1.62 1.86
CA ALA A 58 3.23 -0.98 0.66
C ALA A 58 3.91 0.38 0.94
N GLY A 59 3.53 1.06 2.03
CA GLY A 59 4.13 2.33 2.45
C GLY A 59 5.62 2.26 2.80
N ILE A 60 6.20 1.06 3.01
CA ILE A 60 7.64 0.87 3.25
C ILE A 60 8.49 0.98 1.98
N ILE A 61 7.90 0.91 0.78
CA ILE A 61 8.65 0.83 -0.48
C ILE A 61 9.47 2.09 -0.70
N ALA A 62 8.82 3.26 -0.68
CA ALA A 62 9.47 4.54 -0.92
C ALA A 62 10.62 4.85 0.07
N PRO A 63 10.46 4.72 1.41
CA PRO A 63 11.56 4.96 2.34
C PRO A 63 12.70 3.95 2.16
N THR A 64 12.41 2.69 1.82
CA THR A 64 13.45 1.66 1.57
C THR A 64 14.29 2.00 0.33
N VAL A 65 13.65 2.44 -0.77
CA VAL A 65 14.36 2.89 -1.97
C VAL A 65 15.24 4.12 -1.66
N ALA A 66 14.70 5.09 -0.91
CA ALA A 66 15.46 6.27 -0.52
C ALA A 66 16.73 5.91 0.30
N TYR A 67 16.60 4.95 1.22
CA TYR A 67 17.74 4.40 1.97
C TYR A 67 18.79 3.75 1.07
N ILE A 68 18.37 2.93 0.10
CA ILE A 68 19.31 2.24 -0.82
C ILE A 68 20.05 3.25 -1.71
N VAL A 69 19.36 4.28 -2.20
CA VAL A 69 19.93 5.32 -3.09
C VAL A 69 20.75 6.35 -2.31
N GLY A 70 20.51 6.49 -1.00
CA GLY A 70 21.19 7.48 -0.15
C GLY A 70 20.57 8.88 -0.24
N CYS A 71 19.28 8.99 -0.53
CA CYS A 71 18.53 10.25 -0.49
C CYS A 71 17.60 10.32 0.74
N ALA A 72 17.08 11.51 1.02
CA ALA A 72 16.15 11.69 2.13
C ALA A 72 14.82 10.97 1.86
N ALA A 73 14.27 10.33 2.89
CA ALA A 73 12.95 9.70 2.80
C ALA A 73 11.87 10.76 2.51
N PRO A 74 10.76 10.38 1.84
CA PRO A 74 9.64 11.27 1.63
C PRO A 74 9.15 11.84 2.97
N ASN A 75 8.90 13.15 3.01
CA ASN A 75 8.49 13.88 4.21
C ASN A 75 7.19 13.36 4.85
N ALA A 76 6.27 12.81 4.07
CA ALA A 76 5.01 12.23 4.51
C ALA A 76 5.09 10.71 4.73
N SER A 77 6.28 10.11 4.69
CA SER A 77 6.44 8.69 4.96
C SER A 77 6.18 8.39 6.44
N THR A 78 5.24 7.49 6.70
CA THR A 78 4.86 7.04 8.04
C THR A 78 5.52 5.73 8.45
N HIS A 79 6.22 5.08 7.52
CA HIS A 79 6.85 3.78 7.72
C HIS A 79 8.39 3.88 7.67
N PRO A 80 9.11 3.14 8.52
CA PRO A 80 10.57 3.09 8.44
C PRO A 80 11.02 2.26 7.21
N PRO A 81 12.25 2.49 6.70
CA PRO A 81 12.83 1.67 5.64
C PRO A 81 13.20 0.27 6.13
N LEU A 82 13.17 -0.72 5.23
CA LEU A 82 13.75 -2.04 5.48
C LEU A 82 15.28 -1.95 5.45
N ARG A 83 15.89 -1.83 6.64
CA ARG A 83 17.34 -1.66 6.76
C ARG A 83 18.13 -2.93 6.47
N ASN A 84 17.55 -4.10 6.73
CA ASN A 84 18.20 -5.40 6.58
C ASN A 84 18.23 -5.91 5.13
N ILE A 85 18.06 -5.04 4.14
CA ILE A 85 17.96 -5.40 2.73
C ILE A 85 19.31 -5.36 1.98
N LYS A 86 20.31 -4.67 2.55
CA LYS A 86 21.66 -4.48 2.03
C LYS A 86 22.68 -4.84 3.10
#